data_AF-A0A7C6G2C8-F1
#
_entry.id   AF-A0A7C6G2C8-F1
#
_cell.length_a   1.000
_cell.length_b   1.000
_cell.length_c   1.000
_cell.angle_alpha   90.00
_cell.angle_beta   90.00
_cell.angle_gamma   90.00
#
_symmetry.space_group_name_H-M   'P 1'
#
loop_
_entity.id
_entity.type
_entity.pdbx_description
1 polymer ?
#
loop_
_entity_poly.entity_id
_entity_poly.type
_entity_poly.pdbx_seq_one_letter_code
_entity_poly.pdbx_strand_id
1 'polypeptide(L)'
;MVYNLLKGDMKLVGVRPLSEHYFSLYSKELQELRIKHKPGLLPPFYADMPKTLEDIEESEIRYLERCEKNGTFITDVRYFFLILKNILFKKARSA
;
A
#
# COMPACT_ATOMS: atom_id res chain seq x y z
N MET A 1 -9.90 -12.87 4.22
CA MET A 1 -8.61 -12.20 3.92
C MET A 1 -7.38 -13.05 4.28
N VAL A 2 -7.34 -13.77 5.41
CA VAL A 2 -6.17 -14.61 5.79
C VAL A 2 -5.86 -15.74 4.79
N TYR A 3 -6.89 -16.31 4.16
CA TYR A 3 -6.73 -17.35 3.14
C TYR A 3 -5.97 -16.87 1.88
N ASN A 4 -6.19 -15.63 1.43
CA ASN A 4 -5.49 -15.05 0.27
C ASN A 4 -4.00 -14.76 0.57
N LEU A 5 -3.67 -14.52 1.85
CA LEU A 5 -2.29 -14.36 2.30
C LEU A 5 -1.52 -15.69 2.22
N LEU A 6 -2.17 -16.80 2.63
CA LEU A 6 -1.60 -18.14 2.57
C LEU A 6 -1.50 -18.69 1.15
N LYS A 7 -2.36 -18.23 0.23
CA LYS A 7 -2.36 -18.62 -1.18
C LYS A 7 -1.31 -17.86 -2.03
N GLY A 8 -0.68 -16.83 -1.46
CA GLY A 8 0.31 -16.00 -2.15
C GLY A 8 -0.28 -14.94 -3.10
N ASP A 9 -1.60 -14.73 -3.05
CA ASP A 9 -2.32 -13.71 -3.81
C ASP A 9 -2.19 -12.31 -3.18
N MET A 10 -1.82 -12.26 -1.90
CA MET A 10 -1.57 -11.03 -1.14
C MET A 10 -0.20 -11.06 -0.47
N LYS A 11 0.42 -9.90 -0.32
CA LYS A 11 1.68 -9.71 0.42
C LYS A 11 1.46 -9.00 1.75
N LEU A 12 2.49 -8.98 2.61
CA LEU A 12 2.39 -8.37 3.95
C LEU A 12 2.24 -6.84 3.86
N VAL A 13 3.07 -6.17 3.06
CA VAL A 13 3.02 -4.73 2.82
C VAL A 13 2.70 -4.49 1.35
N GLY A 14 1.74 -3.63 1.05
CA GLY A 14 1.29 -3.38 -0.31
C GLY A 14 0.00 -2.58 -0.36
N VAL A 15 -0.32 -2.04 -1.54
CA VAL A 15 -1.53 -1.23 -1.74
C VAL A 15 -2.80 -1.99 -1.34
N ARG A 16 -3.75 -1.30 -0.71
CA ARG A 16 -4.97 -1.91 -0.16
C ARG A 16 -5.90 -2.32 -1.30
N PRO A 17 -6.47 -3.53 -1.35
CA PRO A 17 -7.46 -3.88 -2.36
C PRO A 17 -8.67 -2.92 -2.29
N LEU A 18 -9.08 -2.40 -3.44
CA LEU A 18 -10.17 -1.42 -3.59
C LEU A 18 -11.36 -2.06 -4.32
N SER A 19 -12.56 -1.51 -4.14
CA SER A 19 -13.69 -1.83 -5.01
C SER A 19 -13.48 -1.23 -6.40
N GLU A 20 -14.12 -1.80 -7.42
CA GLU A 20 -14.02 -1.28 -8.81
C GLU A 20 -14.42 0.19 -8.92
N HIS A 21 -15.49 0.58 -8.21
CA HIS A 21 -15.93 1.97 -8.21
C HIS A 21 -14.87 2.91 -7.63
N TYR A 22 -14.26 2.55 -6.50
CA TYR A 22 -13.21 3.38 -5.90
C TYR A 22 -11.92 3.38 -6.72
N PHE A 23 -11.59 2.24 -7.35
CA PHE A 23 -10.48 2.14 -8.29
C PHE A 23 -10.67 3.03 -9.52
N SER A 24 -11.91 3.20 -9.99
CA SER A 24 -12.21 4.09 -11.13
C SER A 24 -11.96 5.57 -10.85
N LEU A 25 -11.87 5.97 -9.57
CA LEU A 25 -11.54 7.35 -9.16
C LEU A 25 -10.05 7.66 -9.32
N TYR A 26 -9.20 6.64 -9.45
CA TYR A 26 -7.75 6.79 -9.46
C TYR A 26 -7.24 7.20 -10.83
N SER A 27 -6.10 7.88 -10.89
CA SER A 27 -5.40 8.14 -12.15
C SER A 27 -5.08 6.84 -12.92
N LYS A 28 -5.19 6.87 -14.25
CA LYS A 28 -4.94 5.69 -15.11
C LYS A 28 -3.55 5.08 -14.90
N GLU A 29 -2.56 5.94 -14.68
CA GLU A 29 -1.18 5.52 -14.45
C GLU A 29 -1.04 4.68 -13.16
N LEU A 30 -1.68 5.14 -12.08
CA LEU A 30 -1.71 4.39 -10.82
C LEU A 30 -2.53 3.09 -10.95
N GLN A 31 -3.62 3.10 -11.72
CA GLN A 31 -4.39 1.89 -12.00
C GLN A 31 -3.51 0.81 -12.66
N GLU A 32 -2.76 1.18 -13.71
CA GLU A 32 -1.86 0.25 -14.41
C GLU A 32 -0.72 -0.24 -13.50
N LEU A 33 -0.15 0.65 -12.69
CA LEU A 33 0.91 0.30 -11.76
C LEU A 33 0.40 -0.68 -10.69
N ARG A 34 -0.80 -0.46 -10.15
CA ARG A 34 -1.42 -1.34 -9.16
C ARG A 34 -1.71 -2.75 -9.69
N ILE A 35 -2.02 -2.91 -10.97
CA ILE A 35 -2.24 -4.23 -11.60
C ILE A 35 -0.95 -5.05 -11.66
N LYS A 36 0.22 -4.39 -11.79
CA LYS A 36 1.53 -5.06 -11.84
C LYS A 36 2.01 -5.56 -10.48
N HIS A 37 1.47 -5.03 -9.38
CA HIS A 37 1.91 -5.37 -8.03
C HIS A 37 0.83 -6.12 -7.23
N LYS A 38 1.26 -7.03 -6.37
CA LYS A 38 0.34 -7.75 -5.49
C LYS A 38 -0.21 -6.82 -4.39
N PRO A 39 -1.52 -6.88 -4.08
CA PRO A 39 -2.10 -6.12 -2.99
C PRO A 39 -1.56 -6.59 -1.64
N GLY A 40 -1.57 -5.68 -0.65
CA GLY A 40 -1.01 -5.93 0.67
C GLY A 40 -2.02 -5.86 1.81
N LEU A 41 -1.67 -6.52 2.92
CA LEU A 41 -2.42 -6.41 4.18
C LEU A 41 -2.18 -5.04 4.85
N LEU A 42 -0.94 -4.56 4.82
CA LEU A 42 -0.52 -3.30 5.41
C LEU A 42 -0.24 -2.27 4.30
N PRO A 43 -1.15 -1.32 4.07
CA PRO A 43 -0.94 -0.29 3.06
C PRO A 43 0.10 0.75 3.48
N PRO A 44 0.88 1.27 2.52
CA PRO A 44 1.82 2.38 2.75
C PRO A 44 1.12 3.64 3.29
N PHE A 45 -0.19 3.76 3.09
CA PHE A 45 -1.08 4.74 3.72
C PHE A 45 -0.81 4.93 5.24
N TYR A 46 -0.57 3.87 6.01
CA TYR A 46 -0.31 4.00 7.46
C TYR A 46 1.07 4.60 7.77
N ALA A 47 2.01 4.56 6.82
CA ALA A 47 3.31 5.20 6.95
C ALA A 47 3.21 6.72 6.76
N ASP A 48 2.46 7.16 5.75
CA ASP A 48 2.41 8.57 5.36
C ASP A 48 1.22 9.33 5.97
N MET A 49 0.16 8.63 6.39
CA MET A 49 -1.11 9.16 6.92
C MET A 49 -1.70 10.32 6.09
N PRO A 50 -1.92 10.11 4.78
CA PRO A 50 -2.47 11.13 3.89
C PRO A 50 -3.92 11.48 4.23
N LYS A 51 -4.37 12.69 3.87
CA LYS A 51 -5.71 13.21 4.22
C LYS A 51 -6.63 13.38 3.01
N THR A 52 -6.07 13.56 1.82
CA THR A 52 -6.82 13.72 0.57
C THR A 52 -6.65 12.50 -0.34
N LEU A 53 -7.51 12.35 -1.36
CA LEU A 53 -7.37 11.28 -2.35
C LEU A 53 -6.06 11.42 -3.14
N GLU A 54 -5.70 12.64 -3.52
CA GLU A 54 -4.45 12.94 -4.24
C GLU A 54 -3.22 12.54 -3.40
N ASP A 55 -3.21 12.87 -2.10
CA ASP A 55 -2.12 12.47 -1.20
C ASP A 55 -2.02 10.93 -1.08
N ILE A 56 -3.18 10.22 -1.12
CA ILE A 56 -3.22 8.75 -1.11
C ILE A 56 -2.58 8.22 -2.40
N GLU A 57 -2.99 8.75 -3.55
CA GLU A 57 -2.44 8.34 -4.85
C GLU A 57 -0.92 8.58 -4.90
N GLU A 58 -0.45 9.77 -4.50
CA GLU A 58 0.98 10.09 -4.48
C GLU A 58 1.79 9.18 -3.53
N SER A 59 1.22 8.85 -2.36
CA SER A 59 1.85 7.90 -1.42
C SER A 59 1.98 6.51 -2.03
N GLU A 60 0.93 6.04 -2.73
CA GLU A 60 0.94 4.75 -3.39
C GLU A 60 1.88 4.70 -4.59
N ILE A 61 1.85 5.71 -5.47
CA ILE A 61 2.78 5.85 -6.62
C ILE A 61 4.22 5.76 -6.10
N ARG A 62 4.57 6.59 -5.11
CA ARG A 62 5.91 6.62 -4.52
C ARG A 62 6.35 5.27 -3.96
N TYR A 63 5.42 4.54 -3.34
CA TYR A 63 5.70 3.19 -2.82
C TYR A 63 5.92 2.19 -3.97
N LEU A 64 5.06 2.19 -4.99
CA LEU A 64 5.15 1.27 -6.11
C LEU A 64 6.38 1.55 -6.98
N GLU A 65 6.71 2.82 -7.26
CA GLU A 65 7.95 3.22 -7.92
C GLU A 65 9.19 2.76 -7.14
N ARG A 66 9.16 2.82 -5.81
CA ARG A 66 10.25 2.29 -4.97
C ARG A 66 10.33 0.77 -5.06
N CYS A 67 9.20 0.08 -5.15
CA CYS A 67 9.17 -1.37 -5.38
C CYS A 67 9.81 -1.73 -6.73
N GLU A 68 9.57 -0.95 -7.79
CA GLU A 68 10.18 -1.14 -9.11
C GLU A 68 11.69 -0.82 -9.09
N LYS A 69 12.08 0.31 -8.47
CA LYS A 69 13.46 0.79 -8.50
C LYS A 69 14.41 0.02 -7.57
N ASN A 70 13.97 -0.24 -6.33
CA ASN A 70 14.81 -0.80 -5.28
C ASN A 70 14.48 -2.27 -4.98
N GLY A 71 13.46 -2.82 -5.65
CA GLY A 71 12.93 -4.14 -5.36
C GLY A 71 11.81 -4.11 -4.30
N THR A 72 10.81 -4.97 -4.52
CA THR A 72 9.62 -5.05 -3.67
C THR A 72 9.97 -5.45 -2.24
N PHE A 73 10.87 -6.43 -2.04
CA PHE A 73 11.22 -6.93 -0.70
C PHE A 73 11.85 -5.86 0.20
N ILE A 74 12.82 -5.09 -0.32
CA ILE A 74 13.52 -4.05 0.44
C ILE A 74 12.55 -2.92 0.81
N THR A 75 11.71 -2.53 -0.14
CA THR A 75 10.69 -1.50 0.08
C THR A 75 9.65 -1.95 1.10
N ASP A 76 9.16 -3.18 1.00
CA ASP A 76 8.18 -3.76 1.92
C ASP A 76 8.71 -3.80 3.35
N VAL A 77 9.94 -4.27 3.57
CA VAL A 77 10.57 -4.30 4.91
C VAL A 77 10.71 -2.88 5.47
N ARG A 78 11.14 -1.92 4.68
CA ARG A 78 11.27 -0.52 5.13
C ARG A 78 9.92 0.07 5.52
N TYR A 79 8.90 -0.11 4.70
CA TYR A 79 7.55 0.39 5.00
C TYR A 79 6.92 -0.35 6.18
N PHE A 80 7.19 -1.64 6.34
CA PHE A 80 6.73 -2.42 7.50
C PHE A 80 7.19 -1.79 8.82
N PHE A 81 8.48 -1.45 8.95
CA PHE A 81 9.01 -0.80 10.15
C PHE A 81 8.46 0.62 10.34
N LEU A 82 8.24 1.38 9.26
CA LEU A 82 7.62 2.70 9.34
C LEU A 82 6.17 2.62 9.84
N ILE A 83 5.39 1.70 9.28
CA ILE A 83 4.00 1.43 9.68
C ILE A 83 3.95 0.98 11.14
N LEU A 84 4.79 0.03 11.54
CA LEU A 84 4.90 -0.42 12.93
C LEU A 84 5.24 0.74 13.88
N LYS A 85 6.23 1.57 13.52
CA LYS A 85 6.60 2.74 14.32
C LYS A 85 5.43 3.70 14.45
N ASN A 86 4.69 3.98 13.38
CA ASN A 86 3.51 4.86 13.45
C ASN A 86 2.37 4.24 14.27
N ILE A 87 2.10 2.95 14.12
CA ILE A 87 1.04 2.28 14.89
C ILE A 87 1.38 2.29 16.39
N LEU A 88 2.62 1.95 16.75
CA LEU A 88 3.07 1.88 18.14
C LEU A 88 3.21 3.26 18.80
N PHE A 89 3.78 4.25 18.11
CA PHE A 89 4.05 5.57 18.69
C PHE A 89 2.94 6.59 18.46
N LYS A 90 2.25 6.56 17.31
CA LYS A 90 1.21 7.55 16.96
C LYS A 90 -0.21 7.06 17.16
N LYS A 91 -0.43 5.84 17.68
CA LYS A 91 -1.76 5.23 17.87
C LYS A 91 -2.64 5.39 16.60
N ALA A 92 -2.08 5.11 15.42
CA ALA A 92 -2.85 5.01 14.20
C ALA A 92 -3.79 3.79 14.29
N ARG A 93 -4.87 3.92 15.06
CA ARG A 93 -5.93 2.91 15.13
C ARG A 93 -6.75 3.07 13.86
N SER A 94 -7.02 1.94 13.20
CA SER A 94 -8.12 1.89 12.24
C SER A 94 -9.39 2.27 13.00
N ALA A 95 -9.99 3.40 12.64
CA ALA A 95 -11.39 3.66 12.95
C ALA A 95 -12.26 2.81 12.02
#